data_AF-A0A2K3ND19-F1
#
_entry.id   AF-A0A2K3ND19-F1
#
_cell.length_a   1.000
_cell.length_b   1.000
_cell.length_c   1.000
_cell.angle_alpha   90.00
_cell.angle_beta   90.00
_cell.angle_gamma   90.00
#
_symmetry.space_group_name_H-M   'P 1'
#
loop_
_entity.id
_entity.type
_entity.pdbx_description
1 polymer ?
#
loop_
_entity_poly.entity_id
_entity_poly.type
_entity_poly.pdbx_seq_one_letter_code
_entity_poly.pdbx_strand_id
1 'polypeptide(L)'
;VLLKSDVAYCDYLVGLGSYDITGPAADVNMMGYANAEQIASGVHFRLRSRAFIVAEPKGNRVVFVNLDACMASQLVTIKVLERLKASYPMSVWLHDSLDAGNSGSNLFLNPIISFDVLVDGIEKTIVQAHENLRPGSIFVNKGEILDAGINRSPSSYLNNPAAERSKYKYNVDKEMSLLKFIDNEWGPVGSFNWFATHGTSMSRTNSLISGDNKGAAARFMEDWFERKGSVRTDSAEFESDEGLPRRISNIIPTLHDNHHELLELAASFQSPPGRPATKTSSVARRVRGALRQVNKPRFVSAFCQSNCGDVSPNVLGAFCTDTGLPCDFNHSTCGGKNELCYGRGPGYPDEFESTRIIGERQFKKAVELFNGASEQIKGKVDFRHTYIDFSKLEVNVSSNGASKVVKTCPAAMGFGFAAGTTDGPGAFDFRQGDDQGNPFWKLVRNLLKTPDEEQIACQQPKPILLDTGEMKLPYDWAVAHFQ
;
A
#
# COMPACT_ATOMS: atom_id res chain seq x y z
N VAL A 1 12.30 39.99 -39.59
CA VAL A 1 12.49 38.59 -39.16
C VAL A 1 12.44 38.57 -37.64
N LEU A 2 11.25 38.29 -37.09
CA LEU A 2 11.05 38.10 -35.65
C LEU A 2 11.57 36.70 -35.31
N LEU A 3 12.70 36.63 -34.64
CA LEU A 3 13.20 35.38 -34.05
C LEU A 3 12.24 34.99 -32.93
N LYS A 4 11.38 34.00 -33.18
CA LYS A 4 10.76 33.20 -32.13
C LYS A 4 11.90 32.56 -31.34
N SER A 5 12.05 32.97 -30.09
CA SER A 5 12.86 32.25 -29.11
C SER A 5 12.10 30.99 -28.69
N ASP A 6 12.14 29.96 -29.53
CA ASP A 6 11.85 28.59 -29.10
C ASP A 6 13.07 28.07 -28.33
N VAL A 7 13.14 28.41 -27.04
CA VAL A 7 13.99 27.70 -26.07
C VAL A 7 13.06 27.08 -25.05
N ALA A 8 12.84 25.78 -25.22
CA ALA A 8 12.12 24.92 -24.30
C ALA A 8 12.91 24.72 -23.01
N TYR A 9 12.38 25.20 -21.89
CA TYR A 9 12.60 24.66 -20.54
C TYR A 9 11.31 24.88 -19.75
N CYS A 10 10.39 23.91 -19.79
CA CYS A 10 9.39 23.80 -18.73
C CYS A 10 9.85 22.68 -17.81
N ASP A 11 10.77 23.01 -16.92
CA ASP A 11 11.01 22.18 -15.75
C ASP A 11 9.74 22.25 -14.90
N TYR A 12 9.22 21.08 -14.50
CA TYR A 12 8.12 21.01 -13.56
C TYR A 12 8.54 21.65 -12.24
N LEU A 13 7.58 22.08 -11.44
CA LEU A 13 7.80 22.22 -10.01
C LEU A 13 7.50 20.87 -9.37
N VAL A 14 8.47 20.32 -8.64
CA VAL A 14 8.33 19.08 -7.87
C VAL A 14 8.41 19.40 -6.39
N GLY A 15 7.48 18.84 -5.61
CA GLY A 15 7.39 19.05 -4.17
C GLY A 15 7.08 17.75 -3.47
N LEU A 16 7.86 17.38 -2.45
CA LEU A 16 7.74 16.09 -1.78
C LEU A 16 7.63 16.28 -0.26
N GLY A 17 6.82 15.43 0.37
CA GLY A 17 6.55 15.47 1.80
C GLY A 17 6.36 14.08 2.39
N SER A 18 6.70 13.92 3.67
CA SER A 18 6.45 12.69 4.41
C SER A 18 6.14 12.98 5.88
N TYR A 19 4.97 12.54 6.33
CA TYR A 19 4.52 12.72 7.70
C TYR A 19 4.06 11.39 8.34
N ASP A 20 4.08 11.34 9.66
CA ASP A 20 3.63 10.18 10.43
C ASP A 20 2.10 10.07 10.42
N ILE A 21 1.58 8.86 10.17
CA ILE A 21 0.15 8.53 10.22
C ILE A 21 -0.14 7.35 11.16
N THR A 22 0.79 7.04 12.06
CA THR A 22 0.65 5.93 13.01
C THR A 22 -0.43 6.25 14.05
N GLY A 23 -1.54 5.50 14.02
CA GLY A 23 -2.61 5.60 15.02
C GLY A 23 -2.28 4.90 16.35
N PRO A 24 -3.29 4.62 17.20
CA PRO A 24 -3.11 3.98 18.50
C PRO A 24 -2.44 2.60 18.43
N ALA A 25 -1.37 2.42 19.21
CA ALA A 25 -0.53 1.22 19.18
C ALA A 25 -0.98 0.06 20.09
N ALA A 26 -2.08 0.21 20.81
CA ALA A 26 -2.61 -0.77 21.74
C ALA A 26 -4.14 -0.78 21.73
N ASP A 27 -4.76 -1.91 22.04
CA ASP A 27 -6.20 -2.09 22.29
C ASP A 27 -7.12 -1.69 21.13
N VAL A 28 -6.58 -1.70 19.90
CA VAL A 28 -7.33 -1.39 18.68
C VAL A 28 -7.19 -2.53 17.68
N ASN A 29 -8.31 -2.98 17.12
CA ASN A 29 -8.33 -4.00 16.08
C ASN A 29 -7.59 -3.52 14.81
N MET A 30 -6.80 -4.42 14.23
CA MET A 30 -6.09 -4.19 12.98
C MET A 30 -7.03 -4.39 11.78
N MET A 31 -6.80 -3.62 10.72
CA MET A 31 -7.61 -3.52 9.52
C MET A 31 -6.96 -4.29 8.38
N GLY A 32 -7.72 -5.23 7.80
CA GLY A 32 -7.30 -6.01 6.64
C GLY A 32 -7.82 -7.45 6.72
N TYR A 33 -7.41 -8.18 7.76
CA TYR A 33 -7.76 -9.60 7.92
C TYR A 33 -9.18 -9.87 8.45
N ALA A 34 -9.92 -8.84 8.85
CA ALA A 34 -11.25 -8.96 9.46
C ALA A 34 -11.27 -9.96 10.65
N ASN A 35 -10.19 -9.98 11.43
CA ASN A 35 -10.00 -10.88 12.56
C ASN A 35 -10.21 -10.09 13.88
N ALA A 36 -11.29 -10.39 14.61
CA ALA A 36 -11.62 -9.70 15.87
C ALA A 36 -10.59 -9.93 16.99
N GLU A 37 -9.77 -10.98 16.88
CA GLU A 37 -8.70 -11.29 17.82
C GLU A 37 -7.37 -10.59 17.46
N GLN A 38 -7.29 -9.95 16.30
CA GLN A 38 -6.08 -9.25 15.87
C GLN A 38 -6.06 -7.83 16.45
N ILE A 39 -5.60 -7.74 17.68
CA ILE A 39 -5.52 -6.49 18.45
C ILE A 39 -4.08 -5.98 18.43
N ALA A 40 -3.90 -4.71 18.10
CA ALA A 40 -2.60 -4.05 18.18
C ALA A 40 -2.07 -4.08 19.63
N SER A 41 -0.79 -4.40 19.81
CA SER A 41 -0.08 -4.46 21.09
C SER A 41 1.33 -3.86 21.02
N GLY A 42 1.63 -3.12 19.95
CA GLY A 42 2.89 -2.43 19.78
C GLY A 42 3.10 -1.93 18.35
N VAL A 43 4.33 -1.49 18.10
CA VAL A 43 4.76 -0.97 16.79
C VAL A 43 6.03 -1.68 16.37
N HIS A 44 6.01 -2.34 15.20
CA HIS A 44 7.21 -2.84 14.55
C HIS A 44 7.95 -1.65 13.91
N PHE A 45 7.28 -0.89 13.04
CA PHE A 45 7.75 0.41 12.58
C PHE A 45 6.58 1.32 12.21
N ARG A 46 6.81 2.63 12.30
CA ARG A 46 5.79 3.66 12.07
C ARG A 46 5.32 3.73 10.63
N LEU A 47 4.06 4.10 10.47
CA LEU A 47 3.36 4.30 9.21
C LEU A 47 3.55 5.73 8.72
N ARG A 48 3.73 5.92 7.41
CA ARG A 48 3.91 7.24 6.80
C ARG A 48 2.88 7.52 5.72
N SER A 49 2.46 8.78 5.65
CA SER A 49 1.93 9.37 4.42
C SER A 49 3.09 9.98 3.64
N ARG A 50 3.05 9.86 2.31
CA ARG A 50 4.09 10.36 1.40
C ARG A 50 3.42 11.06 0.22
N ALA A 51 3.62 12.38 0.09
CA ALA A 51 3.02 13.18 -0.95
C ALA A 51 4.04 13.60 -2.01
N PHE A 52 3.59 13.61 -3.26
CA PHE A 52 4.33 13.99 -4.45
C PHE A 52 3.49 14.97 -5.25
N ILE A 53 3.93 16.22 -5.30
CA ILE A 53 3.29 17.29 -6.07
C ILE A 53 4.10 17.51 -7.34
N VAL A 54 3.40 17.53 -8.47
CA VAL A 54 3.93 17.97 -9.76
C VAL A 54 3.08 19.14 -10.23
N ALA A 55 3.73 20.27 -10.53
CA ALA A 55 3.04 21.44 -11.05
C ALA A 55 3.76 22.04 -12.26
N GLU A 56 2.98 22.61 -13.17
CA GLU A 56 3.50 23.50 -14.20
C GLU A 56 3.79 24.88 -13.56
N PRO A 57 4.88 25.59 -13.93
CA PRO A 57 5.23 26.88 -13.33
C PRO A 57 4.11 27.94 -13.37
N LYS A 58 3.19 27.85 -14.32
CA LYS A 58 2.03 28.75 -14.48
C LYS A 58 0.75 27.98 -14.87
N GLY A 59 0.60 26.75 -14.40
CA GLY A 59 -0.49 25.89 -14.87
C GLY A 59 -0.96 24.90 -13.83
N ASN A 60 -1.34 23.72 -14.31
CA ASN A 60 -1.98 22.71 -13.47
C ASN A 60 -1.01 22.14 -12.44
N ARG A 61 -1.59 21.70 -11.32
CA ARG A 61 -0.91 20.96 -10.27
C ARG A 61 -1.69 19.70 -9.97
N VAL A 62 -0.97 18.61 -9.74
CA VAL A 62 -1.50 17.34 -9.23
C VAL A 62 -0.75 16.94 -7.98
N VAL A 63 -1.45 16.26 -7.06
CA VAL A 63 -0.85 15.70 -5.84
C VAL A 63 -1.19 14.22 -5.75
N PHE A 64 -0.17 13.38 -5.68
CA PHE A 64 -0.33 11.98 -5.34
C PHE A 64 0.05 11.78 -3.87
N VAL A 65 -0.77 11.06 -3.11
CA VAL A 65 -0.45 10.70 -1.73
C VAL A 65 -0.45 9.18 -1.57
N ASN A 66 0.69 8.60 -1.21
CA ASN A 66 0.77 7.20 -0.83
C ASN A 66 0.71 7.02 0.69
N LEU A 67 -0.17 6.14 1.16
CA LEU A 67 -0.32 5.82 2.58
C LEU A 67 0.24 4.45 2.92
N ASP A 68 0.99 4.36 4.03
CA ASP A 68 1.24 3.10 4.74
C ASP A 68 -0.04 2.66 5.47
N ALA A 69 -1.08 2.34 4.70
CA ALA A 69 -2.40 1.94 5.16
C ALA A 69 -3.01 0.84 4.27
N CYS A 70 -4.03 0.15 4.78
CA CYS A 70 -4.75 -0.91 4.07
C CYS A 70 -5.53 -0.33 2.89
N MET A 71 -6.35 0.68 3.16
CA MET A 71 -7.11 1.44 2.19
C MET A 71 -7.27 2.90 2.64
N ALA A 72 -7.51 3.79 1.68
CA ALA A 72 -7.97 5.14 1.92
C ALA A 72 -9.50 5.14 1.84
N SER A 73 -10.18 5.45 2.94
CA SER A 73 -11.63 5.52 2.93
C SER A 73 -12.11 6.81 2.25
N GLN A 74 -13.27 6.77 1.62
CA GLN A 74 -13.89 7.94 1.01
C GLN A 74 -14.05 9.09 2.02
N LEU A 75 -14.39 8.77 3.28
CA LEU A 75 -14.56 9.75 4.35
C LEU A 75 -13.26 10.51 4.66
N VAL A 76 -12.11 9.80 4.69
CA VAL A 76 -10.79 10.44 4.88
C VAL A 76 -10.50 11.38 3.72
N THR A 77 -10.72 10.94 2.48
CA THR A 77 -10.52 11.77 1.28
C THR A 77 -11.39 13.04 1.31
N ILE A 78 -12.68 12.91 1.60
CA ILE A 78 -13.61 14.05 1.70
C ILE A 78 -13.13 15.03 2.76
N LYS A 79 -12.76 14.54 3.95
CA LYS A 79 -12.35 15.42 5.05
C LYS A 79 -11.02 16.12 4.78
N VAL A 80 -10.05 15.45 4.18
CA VAL A 80 -8.78 16.07 3.76
C VAL A 80 -9.05 17.17 2.73
N LEU A 81 -9.88 16.90 1.71
CA LEU A 81 -10.24 17.90 0.70
C LEU A 81 -10.97 19.11 1.31
N GLU A 82 -11.88 18.88 2.27
CA GLU A 82 -12.57 19.94 3.01
C GLU A 82 -11.56 20.85 3.75
N ARG A 83 -10.61 20.26 4.49
CA ARG A 83 -9.59 21.02 5.23
C ARG A 83 -8.64 21.78 4.32
N LEU A 84 -8.18 21.16 3.22
CA LEU A 84 -7.30 21.83 2.25
C LEU A 84 -7.99 23.03 1.59
N LYS A 85 -9.29 22.91 1.26
CA LYS A 85 -10.10 24.01 0.72
C LYS A 85 -10.28 25.16 1.71
N ALA A 86 -10.35 24.87 3.01
CA ALA A 86 -10.46 25.89 4.05
C ALA A 86 -9.14 26.63 4.30
N SER A 87 -8.02 25.91 4.29
CA SER A 87 -6.70 26.43 4.65
C SER A 87 -5.97 27.17 3.52
N TYR A 88 -6.39 27.01 2.26
CA TYR A 88 -5.71 27.58 1.10
C TYR A 88 -6.70 28.09 0.04
N PRO A 89 -6.38 29.20 -0.66
CA PRO A 89 -7.26 29.73 -1.69
C PRO A 89 -7.48 28.71 -2.82
N MET A 90 -8.71 28.66 -3.35
CA MET A 90 -9.15 27.76 -4.42
C MET A 90 -8.26 27.73 -5.67
N SER A 91 -7.45 28.77 -5.90
CA SER A 91 -6.47 28.85 -6.98
C SER A 91 -5.21 27.99 -6.78
N VAL A 92 -4.95 27.53 -5.55
CA VAL A 92 -3.79 26.70 -5.16
C VAL A 92 -4.12 25.20 -5.21
N TRP A 93 -5.39 24.86 -5.00
CA TRP A 93 -5.91 23.49 -5.05
C TRP A 93 -7.08 23.45 -6.04
N LEU A 94 -6.77 23.10 -7.28
CA LEU A 94 -7.82 22.69 -8.21
C LEU A 94 -8.46 21.42 -7.66
N HIS A 95 -9.79 21.50 -7.52
CA HIS A 95 -10.70 20.44 -7.11
C HIS A 95 -10.24 19.04 -7.57
N ASP A 96 -10.21 18.12 -6.61
CA ASP A 96 -10.29 16.67 -6.81
C ASP A 96 -9.12 15.93 -7.49
N SER A 97 -7.89 16.48 -7.49
CA SER A 97 -6.70 15.75 -7.98
C SER A 97 -5.92 15.01 -6.90
N LEU A 98 -6.56 14.68 -5.77
CA LEU A 98 -5.94 13.89 -4.70
C LEU A 98 -6.19 12.41 -4.99
N ASP A 99 -5.19 11.73 -5.56
CA ASP A 99 -5.17 10.28 -5.61
C ASP A 99 -4.49 9.76 -4.33
N ALA A 100 -5.31 9.26 -3.40
CA ALA A 100 -4.84 8.58 -2.20
C ALA A 100 -4.55 7.11 -2.54
N GLY A 101 -3.43 6.87 -3.21
CA GLY A 101 -2.93 5.53 -3.44
C GLY A 101 -2.54 4.85 -2.13
N ASN A 102 -2.82 3.56 -2.03
CA ASN A 102 -2.46 2.78 -0.85
C ASN A 102 -1.25 1.89 -1.15
N SER A 103 -0.39 1.72 -0.16
CA SER A 103 0.61 0.65 -0.16
C SER A 103 -0.04 -0.73 0.11
N GLY A 104 -1.32 -0.78 0.50
CA GLY A 104 -2.05 -2.02 0.71
C GLY A 104 -1.50 -2.86 1.87
N SER A 105 -1.01 -2.19 2.92
CA SER A 105 -0.61 -2.87 4.16
C SER A 105 -1.87 -3.28 4.94
N ASN A 106 -2.12 -4.58 5.10
CA ASN A 106 -3.26 -5.14 5.83
C ASN A 106 -3.09 -5.09 7.37
N LEU A 107 -2.20 -4.23 7.84
CA LEU A 107 -1.83 -4.06 9.25
C LEU A 107 -2.01 -2.62 9.70
N PHE A 108 -2.90 -1.91 9.02
CA PHE A 108 -3.34 -0.59 9.40
C PHE A 108 -4.33 -0.70 10.57
N LEU A 109 -4.58 0.36 11.32
CA LEU A 109 -5.57 0.34 12.41
C LEU A 109 -6.98 0.62 11.87
N ASN A 110 -8.01 0.33 12.66
CA ASN A 110 -9.37 0.69 12.27
C ASN A 110 -9.46 2.20 11.89
N PRO A 111 -9.86 2.52 10.64
CA PRO A 111 -9.86 3.90 10.14
C PRO A 111 -10.85 4.80 10.87
N ILE A 112 -11.82 4.25 11.60
CA ILE A 112 -12.75 5.03 12.44
C ILE A 112 -12.02 5.57 13.68
N ILE A 113 -11.22 4.72 14.34
CA ILE A 113 -10.48 5.10 15.56
C ILE A 113 -9.25 5.95 15.21
N SER A 114 -8.64 5.71 14.05
CA SER A 114 -7.46 6.44 13.58
C SER A 114 -7.79 7.62 12.66
N PHE A 115 -9.06 8.00 12.57
CA PHE A 115 -9.55 8.95 11.57
C PHE A 115 -8.82 10.29 11.60
N ASP A 116 -8.74 10.92 12.78
CA ASP A 116 -8.12 12.24 12.91
C ASP A 116 -6.62 12.19 12.63
N VAL A 117 -5.91 11.14 13.09
CA VAL A 117 -4.47 10.97 12.83
C VAL A 117 -4.19 10.81 11.33
N LEU A 118 -5.04 10.06 10.61
CA LEU A 118 -4.96 9.93 9.16
C LEU A 118 -5.17 11.27 8.47
N VAL A 119 -6.28 11.96 8.77
CA VAL A 119 -6.62 13.24 8.11
C VAL A 119 -5.54 14.29 8.39
N ASP A 120 -5.13 14.46 9.66
CA ASP A 120 -4.09 15.39 10.08
C ASP A 120 -2.74 15.08 9.41
N GLY A 121 -2.35 13.81 9.39
CA GLY A 121 -1.06 13.40 8.84
C GLY A 121 -1.03 13.54 7.31
N ILE A 122 -2.12 13.24 6.62
CA ILE A 122 -2.26 13.46 5.17
C ILE A 122 -2.19 14.96 4.85
N GLU A 123 -2.97 15.78 5.53
CA GLU A 123 -2.96 17.24 5.37
C GLU A 123 -1.54 17.79 5.53
N LYS A 124 -0.86 17.47 6.65
CA LYS A 124 0.51 17.93 6.91
C LYS A 124 1.52 17.44 5.87
N THR A 125 1.35 16.22 5.36
CA THR A 125 2.22 15.68 4.29
C THR A 125 2.07 16.50 3.01
N ILE A 126 0.84 16.85 2.64
CA ILE A 126 0.53 17.65 1.45
C ILE A 126 1.05 19.07 1.60
N VAL A 127 0.84 19.69 2.78
CA VAL A 127 1.38 21.02 3.10
C VAL A 127 2.90 21.03 3.00
N GLN A 128 3.57 20.03 3.61
CA GLN A 128 5.02 19.89 3.52
C GLN A 128 5.50 19.74 2.07
N ALA A 129 4.82 18.93 1.26
CA ALA A 129 5.15 18.78 -0.16
C ALA A 129 4.97 20.09 -0.93
N HIS A 130 3.92 20.86 -0.60
CA HIS A 130 3.64 22.15 -1.22
C HIS A 130 4.69 23.20 -0.89
N GLU A 131 5.08 23.31 0.38
CA GLU A 131 6.13 24.23 0.84
C GLU A 131 7.51 23.86 0.28
N ASN A 132 7.70 22.60 -0.13
CA ASN A 132 8.92 22.10 -0.77
C ASN A 132 8.93 22.20 -2.30
N LEU A 133 7.94 22.84 -2.94
CA LEU A 133 7.88 22.95 -4.40
C LEU A 133 9.08 23.71 -4.99
N ARG A 134 9.79 23.06 -5.92
CA ARG A 134 11.00 23.61 -6.55
C ARG A 134 11.12 23.16 -8.01
N PRO A 135 11.83 23.94 -8.86
CA PRO A 135 12.12 23.53 -10.23
C PRO A 135 12.84 22.18 -10.27
N GLY A 136 12.34 21.29 -11.13
CA GLY A 136 12.81 19.92 -11.20
C GLY A 136 12.31 19.16 -12.43
N SER A 137 12.75 17.92 -12.52
CA SER A 137 12.44 17.00 -13.62
C SER A 137 12.05 15.63 -13.11
N ILE A 138 11.29 14.90 -13.93
CA ILE A 138 10.79 13.58 -13.60
C ILE A 138 11.30 12.61 -14.66
N PHE A 139 11.82 11.47 -14.22
CA PHE A 139 12.27 10.39 -15.11
C PHE A 139 11.49 9.11 -14.83
N VAL A 140 11.28 8.29 -15.86
CA VAL A 140 10.59 7.01 -15.76
C VAL A 140 11.55 5.85 -16.05
N ASN A 141 11.31 4.71 -15.41
CA ASN A 141 11.96 3.45 -15.73
C ASN A 141 11.08 2.26 -15.33
N LYS A 142 11.32 1.10 -15.92
CA LYS A 142 10.52 -0.12 -15.72
C LYS A 142 11.41 -1.37 -15.67
N GLY A 143 11.00 -2.38 -14.90
CA GLY A 143 11.71 -3.66 -14.89
C GLY A 143 10.99 -4.76 -14.11
N GLU A 144 11.29 -6.01 -14.43
CA GLU A 144 10.61 -7.17 -13.83
C GLU A 144 11.17 -7.56 -12.45
N ILE A 145 10.28 -7.95 -11.53
CA ILE A 145 10.57 -8.64 -10.27
C ILE A 145 9.85 -9.98 -10.28
N LEU A 146 10.60 -11.07 -10.39
CA LEU A 146 10.00 -12.40 -10.61
C LEU A 146 9.51 -13.05 -9.32
N ASP A 147 10.14 -12.76 -8.19
CA ASP A 147 10.05 -13.50 -6.94
C ASP A 147 9.47 -12.67 -5.77
N ALA A 148 8.68 -11.64 -6.06
CA ALA A 148 8.02 -10.80 -5.04
C ALA A 148 6.48 -10.90 -5.05
N GLY A 149 5.91 -11.86 -5.77
CA GLY A 149 4.47 -12.11 -5.78
C GLY A 149 4.07 -13.37 -6.55
N ILE A 150 3.05 -14.10 -6.07
CA ILE A 150 2.44 -15.27 -6.74
C ILE A 150 0.91 -15.10 -6.82
N ASN A 151 0.27 -15.77 -7.79
CA ASN A 151 -1.19 -15.75 -7.87
C ASN A 151 -1.81 -16.61 -6.75
N ARG A 152 -2.71 -16.04 -5.94
CA ARG A 152 -3.42 -16.75 -4.85
C ARG A 152 -4.81 -17.26 -5.24
N SER A 153 -5.24 -17.00 -6.48
CA SER A 153 -6.46 -17.54 -7.09
C SER A 153 -6.21 -18.05 -8.51
N PRO A 154 -5.21 -18.94 -8.71
CA PRO A 154 -4.77 -19.35 -10.05
C PRO A 154 -5.86 -20.09 -10.84
N SER A 155 -6.75 -20.82 -10.17
CA SER A 155 -7.92 -21.47 -10.79
C SER A 155 -8.83 -20.44 -11.46
N SER A 156 -9.11 -19.32 -10.79
CA SER A 156 -9.89 -18.21 -11.34
C SER A 156 -9.21 -17.54 -12.53
N TYR A 157 -7.89 -17.36 -12.48
CA TYR A 157 -7.13 -16.82 -13.61
C TYR A 157 -7.28 -17.70 -14.87
N LEU A 158 -7.36 -19.03 -14.71
CA LEU A 158 -7.51 -19.96 -15.85
C LEU A 158 -8.85 -19.82 -16.58
N ASN A 159 -9.86 -19.21 -15.95
CA ASN A 159 -11.15 -18.92 -16.56
C ASN A 159 -11.10 -17.77 -17.57
N ASN A 160 -10.02 -16.95 -17.57
CA ASN A 160 -9.80 -15.95 -18.61
C ASN A 160 -9.60 -16.65 -19.98
N PRO A 161 -10.12 -16.09 -21.09
CA PRO A 161 -9.99 -16.66 -22.42
C PRO A 161 -8.55 -17.04 -22.77
N ALA A 162 -8.33 -18.24 -23.32
CA ALA A 162 -6.99 -18.73 -23.64
C ALA A 162 -6.22 -17.77 -24.59
N ALA A 163 -6.93 -17.18 -25.57
CA ALA A 163 -6.35 -16.19 -26.47
C ALA A 163 -5.89 -14.91 -25.76
N GLU A 164 -6.55 -14.51 -24.68
CA GLU A 164 -6.11 -13.39 -23.85
C GLU A 164 -4.91 -13.79 -23.00
N ARG A 165 -4.99 -14.93 -22.28
CA ARG A 165 -3.89 -15.41 -21.42
C ARG A 165 -2.59 -15.59 -22.19
N SER A 166 -2.65 -16.04 -23.45
CA SER A 166 -1.48 -16.21 -24.31
C SER A 166 -0.72 -14.91 -24.63
N LYS A 167 -1.33 -13.74 -24.38
CA LYS A 167 -0.67 -12.42 -24.54
C LYS A 167 0.27 -12.08 -23.39
N TYR A 168 0.16 -12.78 -22.26
CA TYR A 168 0.91 -12.50 -21.04
C TYR A 168 1.84 -13.67 -20.71
N LYS A 169 3.05 -13.34 -20.25
CA LYS A 169 4.06 -14.34 -19.88
C LYS A 169 3.76 -15.01 -18.53
N TYR A 170 3.08 -14.29 -17.63
CA TYR A 170 2.81 -14.69 -16.26
C TYR A 170 1.33 -14.47 -15.92
N ASN A 171 0.86 -15.11 -14.85
CA ASN A 171 -0.50 -14.94 -14.31
C ASN A 171 -0.59 -13.87 -13.22
N VAL A 172 0.47 -13.09 -13.02
CA VAL A 172 0.52 -11.90 -12.17
C VAL A 172 1.45 -10.88 -12.83
N ASP A 173 1.23 -9.60 -12.58
CA ASP A 173 2.09 -8.55 -13.13
C ASP A 173 3.43 -8.52 -12.42
N LYS A 174 4.50 -8.72 -13.20
CA LYS A 174 5.89 -8.73 -12.72
C LYS A 174 6.61 -7.40 -12.91
N GLU A 175 6.04 -6.46 -13.66
CA GLU A 175 6.67 -5.16 -13.95
C GLU A 175 6.54 -4.21 -12.75
N MET A 176 7.66 -3.70 -12.27
CA MET A 176 7.72 -2.50 -11.43
C MET A 176 7.91 -1.28 -12.33
N SER A 177 7.09 -0.25 -12.14
CA SER A 177 7.27 1.08 -12.76
C SER A 177 7.79 2.07 -11.72
N LEU A 178 8.82 2.85 -12.06
CA LEU A 178 9.44 3.84 -11.20
C LEU A 178 9.36 5.23 -11.82
N LEU A 179 9.01 6.23 -11.01
CA LEU A 179 9.27 7.65 -11.26
C LEU A 179 10.36 8.16 -10.33
N LYS A 180 11.32 8.86 -10.91
CA LYS A 180 12.44 9.50 -10.21
C LYS A 180 12.26 11.01 -10.27
N PHE A 181 12.26 11.64 -9.11
CA PHE A 181 12.13 13.08 -8.97
C PHE A 181 13.50 13.71 -8.75
N ILE A 182 13.85 14.67 -9.59
CA ILE A 182 15.09 15.42 -9.54
C ILE A 182 14.75 16.89 -9.27
N ASP A 183 15.34 17.45 -8.23
CA ASP A 183 15.41 18.89 -8.00
C ASP A 183 16.62 19.46 -8.76
N ASN A 184 16.46 20.62 -9.38
CA ASN A 184 17.49 21.24 -10.22
C ASN A 184 18.73 21.69 -9.43
N GLU A 185 18.60 21.99 -8.14
CA GLU A 185 19.70 22.42 -7.26
C GLU A 185 20.31 21.24 -6.50
N TRP A 186 19.47 20.36 -5.95
CA TRP A 186 19.88 19.32 -5.00
C TRP A 186 20.03 17.92 -5.61
N GLY A 187 19.65 17.76 -6.87
CA GLY A 187 19.68 16.47 -7.56
C GLY A 187 18.50 15.59 -7.13
N PRO A 188 18.67 14.27 -7.00
CA PRO A 188 17.54 13.39 -6.70
C PRO A 188 16.91 13.66 -5.34
N VAL A 189 15.58 13.77 -5.31
CA VAL A 189 14.79 14.10 -4.10
C VAL A 189 13.70 13.08 -3.79
N GLY A 190 13.37 12.17 -4.70
CA GLY A 190 12.46 11.08 -4.36
C GLY A 190 12.26 10.04 -5.44
N SER A 191 11.63 8.95 -5.05
CA SER A 191 11.23 7.85 -5.92
C SER A 191 9.79 7.43 -5.66
N PHE A 192 9.09 7.08 -6.72
CA PHE A 192 7.72 6.59 -6.65
C PHE A 192 7.62 5.29 -7.44
N ASN A 193 7.23 4.21 -6.77
CA ASN A 193 7.35 2.85 -7.31
C ASN A 193 5.99 2.15 -7.30
N TRP A 194 5.49 1.70 -8.45
CA TRP A 194 4.30 0.83 -8.55
C TRP A 194 4.71 -0.61 -8.78
N PHE A 195 4.17 -1.53 -7.98
CA PHE A 195 4.37 -2.98 -8.16
C PHE A 195 3.20 -3.77 -7.55
N ALA A 196 2.69 -4.78 -8.25
CA ALA A 196 1.57 -5.58 -7.79
C ALA A 196 2.00 -6.67 -6.78
N THR A 197 1.77 -6.44 -5.48
CA THR A 197 1.85 -7.48 -4.44
C THR A 197 1.15 -7.00 -3.18
N HIS A 198 0.32 -7.83 -2.56
CA HIS A 198 -0.32 -7.48 -1.29
C HIS A 198 0.71 -7.18 -0.18
N GLY A 199 0.34 -6.27 0.74
CA GLY A 199 1.03 -6.07 2.01
C GLY A 199 0.53 -7.05 3.07
N THR A 200 0.76 -8.34 2.83
CA THR A 200 0.33 -9.48 3.68
C THR A 200 1.49 -10.43 3.99
N SER A 201 2.71 -9.89 4.10
CA SER A 201 3.86 -10.70 4.56
C SER A 201 3.80 -10.97 6.06
N MET A 202 3.32 -10.02 6.85
CA MET A 202 2.91 -10.26 8.24
C MET A 202 1.49 -10.83 8.25
N SER A 203 1.31 -11.89 9.00
CA SER A 203 0.07 -12.66 9.03
C SER A 203 -0.99 -12.04 9.96
N ARG A 204 -2.18 -12.66 9.98
CA ARG A 204 -3.29 -12.29 10.88
C ARG A 204 -3.01 -12.48 12.38
N THR A 205 -1.92 -13.15 12.74
CA THR A 205 -1.51 -13.35 14.15
C THR A 205 -0.56 -12.26 14.63
N ASN A 206 0.00 -11.45 13.72
CA ASN A 206 0.81 -10.29 14.10
C ASN A 206 -0.06 -9.27 14.85
N SER A 207 0.48 -8.74 15.94
CA SER A 207 -0.12 -7.69 16.77
C SER A 207 0.67 -6.38 16.76
N LEU A 208 1.70 -6.25 15.91
CA LEU A 208 2.53 -5.04 15.83
C LEU A 208 2.19 -4.21 14.59
N ILE A 209 1.97 -2.91 14.76
CA ILE A 209 1.75 -2.00 13.63
C ILE A 209 2.97 -2.00 12.71
N SER A 210 2.71 -2.17 11.41
CA SER A 210 3.74 -2.27 10.38
C SER A 210 3.22 -1.80 9.02
N GLY A 211 4.08 -1.17 8.23
CA GLY A 211 3.82 -0.90 6.81
C GLY A 211 4.02 -2.13 5.91
N ASP A 212 4.23 -3.31 6.49
CA ASP A 212 4.47 -4.58 5.80
C ASP A 212 5.62 -4.47 4.78
N ASN A 213 5.61 -5.29 3.72
CA ASN A 213 6.71 -5.38 2.77
C ASN A 213 6.92 -4.08 1.97
N LYS A 214 5.86 -3.33 1.66
CA LYS A 214 5.96 -2.05 0.93
C LYS A 214 6.49 -0.93 1.80
N GLY A 215 6.03 -0.83 3.05
CA GLY A 215 6.56 0.12 4.01
C GLY A 215 8.03 -0.18 4.35
N ALA A 216 8.39 -1.46 4.43
CA ALA A 216 9.78 -1.89 4.55
C ALA A 216 10.61 -1.46 3.33
N ALA A 217 10.13 -1.70 2.11
CA ALA A 217 10.81 -1.26 0.88
C ALA A 217 11.00 0.26 0.82
N ALA A 218 9.97 1.03 1.19
CA ALA A 218 10.02 2.49 1.27
C ALA A 218 11.10 2.95 2.26
N ARG A 219 11.10 2.37 3.46
CA ARG A 219 12.11 2.66 4.48
C ARG A 219 13.52 2.29 4.03
N PHE A 220 13.70 1.12 3.40
CA PHE A 220 15.01 0.71 2.88
C PHE A 220 15.53 1.69 1.82
N MET A 221 14.65 2.18 0.94
CA MET A 221 15.00 3.17 -0.08
C MET A 221 15.37 4.53 0.52
N GLU A 222 14.60 5.00 1.51
CA GLU A 222 14.87 6.23 2.25
C GLU A 222 16.21 6.15 3.01
N ASP A 223 16.42 5.08 3.78
CA ASP A 223 17.65 4.82 4.53
C ASP A 223 18.89 4.69 3.60
N TRP A 224 18.74 3.98 2.48
CA TRP A 224 19.80 3.83 1.47
C TRP A 224 20.24 5.18 0.90
N PHE A 225 19.28 6.05 0.55
CA PHE A 225 19.58 7.34 -0.03
C PHE A 225 20.25 8.28 0.99
N GLU A 226 19.76 8.31 2.24
CA GLU A 226 20.34 9.10 3.32
C GLU A 226 21.80 8.69 3.59
N ARG A 227 22.11 7.38 3.64
CA ARG A 227 23.48 6.88 3.84
C ARG A 227 24.42 7.23 2.68
N LYS A 228 23.98 7.08 1.43
CA LYS A 228 24.77 7.45 0.25
C LYS A 228 25.15 8.94 0.24
N GLY A 229 24.26 9.79 0.77
CA GLY A 229 24.51 11.23 0.94
C GLY A 229 25.56 11.54 2.01
N SER A 230 25.59 10.80 3.12
CA SER A 230 26.56 11.00 4.21
C SER A 230 27.98 10.57 3.83
N VAL A 231 28.14 9.47 3.09
CA VAL A 231 29.44 8.92 2.66
C VAL A 231 30.23 9.88 1.76
N ARG A 232 29.57 10.70 0.93
CA ARG A 232 30.26 11.71 0.10
C ARG A 232 30.98 12.80 0.89
N THR A 233 30.79 12.87 2.21
CA THR A 233 31.45 13.85 3.09
C THR A 233 32.72 13.31 3.77
N ASP A 234 32.92 11.99 3.77
CA ASP A 234 34.10 11.34 4.33
C ASP A 234 34.67 10.39 3.27
N SER A 235 35.64 10.90 2.50
CA SER A 235 36.45 10.08 1.61
C SER A 235 37.31 9.10 2.43
N ALA A 236 36.81 7.88 2.60
CA ALA A 236 37.59 6.68 2.87
C ALA A 236 36.92 5.48 2.18
N GLU A 237 37.76 4.63 1.63
CA GLU A 237 37.48 3.58 0.65
C GLU A 237 36.31 2.66 1.03
N PHE A 238 35.44 2.38 0.06
CA PHE A 238 34.38 1.38 0.19
C PHE A 238 34.94 0.02 -0.28
N GLU A 239 35.33 -0.82 0.66
CA GLU A 239 35.26 -2.26 0.45
C GLU A 239 33.78 -2.69 0.49
N SER A 240 33.45 -3.64 -0.37
CA SER A 240 32.12 -4.24 -0.51
C SER A 240 31.72 -4.97 0.78
N ASP A 241 30.91 -4.34 1.61
CA ASP A 241 30.27 -4.99 2.76
C ASP A 241 28.82 -5.39 2.39
N GLU A 242 28.60 -6.69 2.19
CA GLU A 242 27.31 -7.32 1.90
C GLU A 242 26.34 -7.33 3.11
N GLY A 243 26.67 -6.67 4.22
CA GLY A 243 25.83 -6.64 5.41
C GLY A 243 25.09 -5.33 5.62
N LEU A 244 23.80 -5.25 5.27
CA LEU A 244 22.92 -4.29 5.96
C LEU A 244 22.97 -4.62 7.47
N PRO A 245 23.20 -3.65 8.38
CA PRO A 245 23.28 -3.93 9.80
C PRO A 245 21.97 -4.55 10.28
N ARG A 246 22.05 -5.82 10.71
CA ARG A 246 21.02 -6.55 11.44
C ARG A 246 20.64 -5.77 12.70
N ARG A 247 19.71 -4.82 12.62
CA ARG A 247 18.85 -4.46 13.77
C ARG A 247 17.74 -5.50 13.84
N ILE A 248 18.14 -6.70 14.21
CA ILE A 248 17.24 -7.77 14.58
C ILE A 248 16.64 -7.39 15.94
N SER A 249 15.34 -7.13 15.98
CA SER A 249 14.56 -7.43 17.18
C SER A 249 14.21 -8.91 17.10
N ASN A 250 14.98 -9.76 17.78
CA ASN A 250 14.53 -11.12 18.07
C ASN A 250 13.43 -10.97 19.12
N ILE A 251 12.18 -10.80 18.68
CA ILE A 251 11.04 -10.83 19.60
C ILE A 251 10.84 -12.30 19.98
N ILE A 252 11.09 -12.56 21.26
CA ILE A 252 11.21 -13.89 21.87
C ILE A 252 9.87 -14.64 21.71
N PRO A 253 9.89 -15.93 21.31
CA PRO A 253 8.69 -16.70 20.95
C PRO A 253 7.75 -17.05 22.13
N THR A 254 8.08 -16.67 23.36
CA THR A 254 7.32 -17.01 24.58
C THR A 254 7.06 -15.76 25.43
N LEU A 255 6.06 -14.97 25.03
CA LEU A 255 5.72 -13.67 25.63
C LEU A 255 5.08 -13.79 27.03
N HIS A 256 4.51 -14.96 27.38
CA HIS A 256 3.81 -15.16 28.66
C HIS A 256 4.70 -15.60 29.82
N ASP A 257 5.78 -16.35 29.58
CA ASP A 257 6.62 -16.88 30.68
C ASP A 257 7.63 -15.86 31.20
N ASN A 258 8.02 -14.88 30.38
CA ASN A 258 9.11 -13.94 30.70
C ASN A 258 8.63 -12.50 30.84
N HIS A 259 7.32 -12.23 30.95
CA HIS A 259 6.78 -10.86 30.98
C HIS A 259 7.41 -10.00 32.10
N HIS A 260 7.65 -10.59 33.27
CA HIS A 260 8.22 -9.87 34.40
C HIS A 260 9.73 -9.60 34.22
N GLU A 261 10.49 -10.58 33.75
CA GLU A 261 11.91 -10.41 33.40
C GLU A 261 12.10 -9.43 32.25
N LEU A 262 11.20 -9.42 31.26
CA LEU A 262 11.26 -8.49 30.13
C LEU A 262 10.91 -7.06 30.56
N LEU A 263 10.00 -6.89 31.52
CA LEU A 263 9.73 -5.59 32.13
C LEU A 263 10.89 -5.10 33.00
N GLU A 264 11.52 -5.98 33.79
CA GLU A 264 12.73 -5.63 34.54
C GLU A 264 13.90 -5.31 33.59
N LEU A 265 14.08 -6.08 32.52
CA LEU A 265 15.10 -5.82 31.51
C LEU A 265 14.82 -4.49 30.78
N ALA A 266 13.57 -4.25 30.38
CA ALA A 266 13.12 -2.99 29.80
C ALA A 266 13.37 -1.79 30.72
N ALA A 267 13.08 -1.94 32.02
CA ALA A 267 13.33 -0.93 33.05
C ALA A 267 14.82 -0.78 33.38
N SER A 268 15.63 -1.83 33.18
CA SER A 268 17.08 -1.81 33.38
C SER A 268 17.82 -1.07 32.26
N PHE A 269 17.22 -0.95 31.07
CA PHE A 269 17.74 -0.06 30.03
C PHE A 269 17.52 1.39 30.46
N GLN A 270 18.54 1.98 31.07
CA GLN A 270 18.59 3.44 31.22
C GLN A 270 18.48 4.06 29.83
N SER A 271 17.54 4.99 29.63
CA SER A 271 17.53 5.86 28.46
C SER A 271 18.94 6.41 28.31
N PRO A 272 19.67 6.10 27.23
CA PRO A 272 21.03 6.58 27.10
C PRO A 272 20.95 8.10 27.16
N PRO A 273 21.71 8.78 28.05
CA PRO A 273 21.86 10.21 27.95
C PRO A 273 22.30 10.49 26.52
N GLY A 274 21.56 11.35 25.82
CA GLY A 274 21.81 11.64 24.41
C GLY A 274 23.30 11.77 24.17
N ARG A 275 23.87 10.92 23.30
CA ARG A 275 25.31 10.89 23.09
C ARG A 275 25.75 12.30 22.68
N PRO A 276 26.74 12.91 23.37
CA PRO A 276 27.37 14.12 22.86
C PRO A 276 27.92 13.79 21.48
N ALA A 277 27.42 14.49 20.47
CA ALA A 277 27.82 14.28 19.09
C ALA A 277 29.35 14.46 19.00
N THR A 278 30.04 13.38 18.63
CA THR A 278 31.50 13.20 18.59
C THR A 278 32.29 14.49 18.37
N LYS A 279 33.27 14.70 19.27
CA LYS A 279 34.12 15.88 19.48
C LYS A 279 35.16 16.17 18.36
N THR A 280 34.96 15.69 17.13
CA THR A 280 35.93 15.89 16.03
C THR A 280 35.39 16.65 14.83
N SER A 281 34.11 17.05 14.82
CA SER A 281 33.67 18.13 13.93
C SER A 281 33.37 19.37 14.77
N SER A 282 34.11 20.45 14.52
CA SER A 282 33.87 21.71 15.22
C SER A 282 32.40 22.08 15.06
N VAL A 283 31.78 22.58 16.13
CA VAL A 283 30.38 23.06 16.12
C VAL A 283 30.16 24.00 14.94
N ALA A 284 31.16 24.80 14.56
CA ALA A 284 31.11 25.65 13.38
C ALA A 284 31.05 24.91 12.02
N ARG A 285 31.57 23.68 11.86
CA ARG A 285 31.43 22.86 10.64
C ARG A 285 30.08 22.14 10.61
N ARG A 286 29.56 21.66 11.75
CA ARG A 286 28.18 21.15 11.87
C ARG A 286 27.15 22.23 11.63
N VAL A 287 27.34 23.43 12.20
CA VAL A 287 26.46 24.59 11.99
C VAL A 287 26.57 25.08 10.55
N ARG A 288 27.76 25.14 9.93
CA ARG A 288 27.88 25.52 8.50
C ARG A 288 27.35 24.46 7.53
N GLY A 289 27.50 23.17 7.83
CA GLY A 289 26.93 22.07 7.05
C GLY A 289 25.42 21.96 7.21
N ALA A 290 24.91 22.11 8.43
CA ALA A 290 23.48 22.19 8.73
C ALA A 290 22.86 23.44 8.07
N LEU A 291 23.49 24.63 8.18
CA LEU A 291 23.05 25.86 7.51
C LEU A 291 23.04 25.75 5.98
N ARG A 292 23.94 24.96 5.37
CA ARG A 292 23.91 24.61 3.94
C ARG A 292 22.83 23.57 3.57
N GLN A 293 22.29 22.85 4.55
CA GLN A 293 21.30 21.77 4.38
C GLN A 293 19.92 22.11 4.95
N VAL A 294 19.72 23.26 5.62
CA VAL A 294 18.41 23.69 6.18
C VAL A 294 17.32 23.68 5.10
N ASN A 295 17.70 23.98 3.86
CA ASN A 295 16.79 24.03 2.73
C ASN A 295 16.85 22.76 1.87
N LYS A 296 17.64 21.73 2.17
CA LYS A 296 17.65 20.52 1.34
C LYS A 296 16.40 19.68 1.65
N PRO A 297 15.53 19.40 0.66
CA PRO A 297 14.37 18.55 0.89
C PRO A 297 14.82 17.15 1.30
N ARG A 298 14.09 16.54 2.24
CA ARG A 298 14.29 15.15 2.63
C ARG A 298 13.95 14.25 1.44
N PHE A 299 14.74 13.19 1.24
CA PHE A 299 14.40 12.18 0.24
C PHE A 299 13.14 11.42 0.66
N VAL A 300 12.17 11.30 -0.25
CA VAL A 300 10.90 10.58 0.00
C VAL A 300 10.75 9.44 -1.00
N SER A 301 10.44 8.23 -0.53
CA SER A 301 10.19 7.09 -1.41
C SER A 301 8.87 6.40 -1.12
N ALA A 302 7.99 6.27 -2.11
CA ALA A 302 6.74 5.53 -2.00
C ALA A 302 6.78 4.20 -2.77
N PHE A 303 6.16 3.17 -2.20
CA PHE A 303 5.89 1.89 -2.86
C PHE A 303 4.39 1.65 -2.85
N CYS A 304 3.80 1.76 -4.03
CA CYS A 304 2.37 1.77 -4.26
C CYS A 304 1.89 0.45 -4.83
N GLN A 305 0.60 0.17 -4.58
CA GLN A 305 -0.08 -0.92 -5.25
C GLN A 305 -0.39 -0.57 -6.71
N SER A 306 -0.39 -1.60 -7.54
CA SER A 306 -1.09 -1.63 -8.84
C SER A 306 -2.31 -2.55 -8.69
N ASN A 307 -2.63 -3.33 -9.71
CA ASN A 307 -3.56 -4.45 -9.73
C ASN A 307 -3.04 -5.67 -8.93
N CYS A 308 -3.13 -5.62 -7.61
CA CYS A 308 -2.65 -6.69 -6.73
C CYS A 308 -3.71 -7.69 -6.26
N GLY A 309 -4.98 -7.59 -6.68
CA GLY A 309 -6.13 -8.29 -6.08
C GLY A 309 -5.96 -9.80 -5.83
N ASP A 310 -5.28 -10.50 -6.73
CA ASP A 310 -4.98 -11.92 -6.68
C ASP A 310 -3.47 -12.21 -6.51
N VAL A 311 -2.66 -11.23 -6.11
CA VAL A 311 -1.20 -11.36 -5.94
C VAL A 311 -0.80 -11.37 -4.47
N SER A 312 -0.25 -12.49 -4.01
CA SER A 312 0.25 -12.69 -2.65
C SER A 312 1.78 -12.55 -2.57
N PRO A 313 2.33 -11.91 -1.51
CA PRO A 313 3.77 -11.88 -1.24
C PRO A 313 4.30 -13.21 -0.67
N ASN A 314 3.42 -14.17 -0.36
CA ASN A 314 3.77 -15.45 0.24
C ASN A 314 4.23 -16.45 -0.83
N VAL A 315 5.40 -16.15 -1.42
CA VAL A 315 5.86 -16.74 -2.68
C VAL A 315 6.24 -18.23 -2.63
N LEU A 316 6.30 -18.87 -1.46
CA LEU A 316 6.56 -20.31 -1.39
C LEU A 316 5.32 -21.16 -1.75
N GLY A 317 4.14 -20.55 -1.81
CA GLY A 317 2.87 -21.24 -2.07
C GLY A 317 2.06 -21.50 -0.81
N ALA A 318 0.88 -22.10 -0.99
CA ALA A 318 -0.07 -22.37 0.08
C ALA A 318 -0.04 -23.85 0.48
N PHE A 319 0.05 -24.11 1.79
CA PHE A 319 0.19 -25.44 2.37
C PHE A 319 -0.72 -25.61 3.58
N CYS A 320 -1.12 -26.85 3.80
CA CYS A 320 -1.83 -27.29 4.98
C CYS A 320 -0.91 -27.28 6.20
N THR A 321 -1.32 -26.60 7.27
CA THR A 321 -0.51 -26.45 8.49
C THR A 321 -0.37 -27.75 9.28
N ASP A 322 -1.31 -28.68 9.14
CA ASP A 322 -1.36 -29.96 9.83
C ASP A 322 -0.52 -31.06 9.15
N THR A 323 -0.56 -31.13 7.81
CA THR A 323 0.05 -32.20 7.01
C THR A 323 1.28 -31.75 6.24
N GLY A 324 1.46 -30.44 6.03
CA GLY A 324 2.52 -29.87 5.18
C GLY A 324 2.30 -30.06 3.67
N LEU A 325 1.19 -30.68 3.26
CA LEU A 325 0.86 -30.88 1.85
C LEU A 325 0.35 -29.57 1.20
N PRO A 326 0.49 -29.41 -0.13
CA PRO A 326 -0.12 -28.29 -0.84
C PRO A 326 -1.63 -28.24 -0.64
N CYS A 327 -2.19 -27.04 -0.52
CA CYS A 327 -3.64 -26.87 -0.45
C CYS A 327 -4.34 -27.29 -1.74
N ASP A 328 -5.65 -27.57 -1.64
CA ASP A 328 -6.51 -27.75 -2.82
C ASP A 328 -6.45 -26.52 -3.75
N PHE A 329 -6.23 -26.79 -5.05
CA PHE A 329 -6.00 -25.76 -6.06
C PHE A 329 -7.22 -24.87 -6.33
N ASN A 330 -8.42 -25.44 -6.24
CA ASN A 330 -9.65 -24.72 -6.61
C ASN A 330 -10.24 -23.93 -5.45
N HIS A 331 -10.22 -24.50 -4.24
CA HIS A 331 -10.94 -23.97 -3.09
C HIS A 331 -10.03 -23.51 -1.95
N SER A 332 -8.70 -23.67 -2.08
CA SER A 332 -7.72 -23.32 -1.04
C SER A 332 -8.05 -23.99 0.30
N THR A 333 -8.26 -25.31 0.28
CA THR A 333 -8.65 -26.08 1.47
C THR A 333 -7.73 -27.26 1.76
N CYS A 334 -7.79 -27.74 2.99
CA CYS A 334 -7.09 -28.89 3.54
C CYS A 334 -8.12 -29.80 4.19
N GLY A 335 -8.31 -31.01 3.65
CA GLY A 335 -9.41 -31.89 4.09
C GLY A 335 -10.80 -31.25 3.93
N GLY A 336 -10.96 -30.32 2.97
CA GLY A 336 -12.21 -29.57 2.76
C GLY A 336 -12.41 -28.40 3.73
N LYS A 337 -11.39 -28.00 4.49
CA LYS A 337 -11.45 -26.85 5.41
C LYS A 337 -10.45 -25.78 4.98
N ASN A 338 -10.87 -24.52 4.95
CA ASN A 338 -9.99 -23.41 4.56
C ASN A 338 -9.06 -22.99 5.71
N GLU A 339 -9.44 -23.22 6.97
CA GLU A 339 -8.75 -22.67 8.15
C GLU A 339 -7.33 -23.20 8.33
N LEU A 340 -6.95 -24.28 7.65
CA LEU A 340 -5.62 -24.87 7.71
C LEU A 340 -4.75 -24.51 6.51
N CYS A 341 -5.30 -23.86 5.47
CA CYS A 341 -4.58 -23.53 4.26
C CYS A 341 -3.92 -22.14 4.35
N TYR A 342 -2.59 -22.11 4.48
CA TYR A 342 -1.83 -20.86 4.61
C TYR A 342 -0.74 -20.72 3.55
N GLY A 343 -0.67 -19.54 2.96
CA GLY A 343 0.46 -19.06 2.17
C GLY A 343 1.71 -18.92 3.02
N ARG A 344 2.87 -19.30 2.48
CA ARG A 344 4.16 -19.18 3.18
C ARG A 344 5.07 -18.16 2.51
N GLY A 345 5.52 -17.18 3.28
CA GLY A 345 6.54 -16.22 2.88
C GLY A 345 7.93 -16.85 2.74
N PRO A 346 8.88 -16.16 2.09
CA PRO A 346 10.22 -16.68 1.86
C PRO A 346 11.06 -16.84 3.13
N GLY A 347 10.66 -16.22 4.24
CA GLY A 347 11.28 -16.36 5.56
C GLY A 347 10.58 -17.37 6.47
N TYR A 348 9.57 -18.11 5.98
CA TYR A 348 8.75 -19.01 6.80
C TYR A 348 9.60 -19.94 7.70
N PRO A 349 9.25 -20.09 9.00
CA PRO A 349 8.05 -19.58 9.65
C PRO A 349 8.13 -18.12 10.15
N ASP A 350 9.21 -17.40 9.88
CA ASP A 350 9.40 -16.01 10.32
C ASP A 350 8.75 -15.01 9.34
N GLU A 351 7.66 -14.39 9.78
CA GLU A 351 6.93 -13.36 9.03
C GLU A 351 7.66 -12.01 8.95
N PHE A 352 8.47 -11.68 9.95
CA PHE A 352 9.30 -10.47 9.92
C PHE A 352 10.40 -10.63 8.87
N GLU A 353 11.02 -11.80 8.81
CA GLU A 353 12.01 -12.12 7.78
C GLU A 353 11.37 -12.19 6.39
N SER A 354 10.17 -12.77 6.28
CA SER A 354 9.40 -12.76 5.03
C SER A 354 9.11 -11.33 4.56
N THR A 355 8.68 -10.46 5.47
CA THR A 355 8.45 -9.03 5.22
C THR A 355 9.71 -8.32 4.76
N ARG A 356 10.84 -8.59 5.43
CA ARG A 356 12.15 -8.03 5.08
C ARG A 356 12.59 -8.46 3.68
N ILE A 357 12.52 -9.76 3.36
CA ILE A 357 12.94 -10.31 2.06
C ILE A 357 12.08 -9.74 0.92
N ILE A 358 10.74 -9.73 1.06
CA ILE A 358 9.86 -9.20 0.01
C ILE A 358 10.03 -7.68 -0.14
N GLY A 359 10.20 -6.96 0.97
CA GLY A 359 10.53 -5.53 0.93
C GLY A 359 11.88 -5.26 0.27
N GLU A 360 12.89 -6.08 0.55
CA GLU A 360 14.22 -5.97 -0.04
C GLU A 360 14.22 -6.25 -1.54
N ARG A 361 13.47 -7.24 -2.03
CA ARG A 361 13.30 -7.53 -3.46
C ARG A 361 12.75 -6.32 -4.21
N GLN A 362 11.69 -5.70 -3.66
CA GLN A 362 11.11 -4.47 -4.20
C GLN A 362 12.11 -3.31 -4.17
N PHE A 363 12.78 -3.09 -3.02
CA PHE A 363 13.79 -2.05 -2.85
C PHE A 363 14.97 -2.19 -3.83
N LYS A 364 15.55 -3.39 -3.97
CA LYS A 364 16.69 -3.64 -4.87
C LYS A 364 16.34 -3.28 -6.31
N LYS A 365 15.16 -3.70 -6.79
CA LYS A 365 14.69 -3.31 -8.12
C LYS A 365 14.48 -1.79 -8.23
N ALA A 366 13.88 -1.16 -7.23
CA ALA A 366 13.70 0.30 -7.23
C ALA A 366 15.05 1.04 -7.32
N VAL A 367 16.09 0.59 -6.60
CA VAL A 367 17.44 1.17 -6.68
C VAL A 367 18.04 1.01 -8.08
N GLU A 368 17.93 -0.18 -8.68
CA GLU A 368 18.37 -0.45 -10.05
C GLU A 368 17.70 0.49 -11.03
N LEU A 369 16.36 0.55 -11.00
CA LEU A 369 15.56 1.42 -11.87
C LEU A 369 15.88 2.89 -11.66
N PHE A 370 16.06 3.32 -10.40
CA PHE A 370 16.35 4.70 -10.04
C PHE A 370 17.72 5.16 -10.54
N ASN A 371 18.74 4.31 -10.45
CA ASN A 371 20.07 4.61 -10.96
C ASN A 371 20.12 4.56 -12.49
N GLY A 372 19.32 3.69 -13.12
CA GLY A 372 19.24 3.55 -14.58
C GLY A 372 18.25 4.47 -15.30
N ALA A 373 17.38 5.19 -14.58
CA ALA A 373 16.35 6.03 -15.19
C ALA A 373 16.96 7.18 -16.01
N SER A 374 16.73 7.15 -17.33
CA SER A 374 17.23 8.15 -18.29
C SER A 374 16.13 8.79 -19.13
N GLU A 375 14.94 8.18 -19.21
CA GLU A 375 13.80 8.70 -19.96
C GLU A 375 13.12 9.82 -19.15
N GLN A 376 13.23 11.06 -19.62
CA GLN A 376 12.59 12.21 -18.99
C GLN A 376 11.12 12.32 -19.42
N ILE A 377 10.21 12.41 -18.45
CA ILE A 377 8.80 12.73 -18.71
C ILE A 377 8.68 14.20 -19.12
N LYS A 378 7.94 14.46 -20.20
CA LYS A 378 7.62 15.79 -20.71
C LYS A 378 6.15 15.82 -21.14
N GLY A 379 5.53 16.99 -21.04
CA GLY A 379 4.13 17.18 -21.41
C GLY A 379 3.38 18.06 -20.42
N LYS A 380 2.09 18.28 -20.70
CA LYS A 380 1.23 19.04 -19.80
C LYS A 380 0.77 18.19 -18.62
N VAL A 381 0.57 18.84 -17.48
CA VAL A 381 -0.11 18.26 -16.33
C VAL A 381 -1.62 18.38 -16.55
N ASP A 382 -2.34 17.28 -16.44
CA ASP A 382 -3.80 17.24 -16.59
C ASP A 382 -4.41 16.22 -15.62
N PHE A 383 -5.68 16.40 -15.29
CA PHE A 383 -6.42 15.49 -14.40
C PHE A 383 -7.90 15.42 -14.79
N ARG A 384 -8.54 14.29 -14.50
CA ARG A 384 -9.99 14.09 -14.67
C ARG A 384 -10.52 13.36 -13.45
N HIS A 385 -11.66 13.79 -12.94
CA HIS A 385 -12.33 13.20 -11.80
C HIS A 385 -13.84 13.22 -12.04
N THR A 386 -14.53 12.17 -11.61
CA THR A 386 -15.99 12.10 -11.65
C THR A 386 -16.49 11.12 -10.60
N TYR A 387 -17.60 11.48 -9.95
CA TYR A 387 -18.37 10.54 -9.13
C TYR A 387 -19.36 9.81 -10.03
N ILE A 388 -19.33 8.47 -9.98
CA ILE A 388 -20.19 7.60 -10.77
C ILE A 388 -20.98 6.72 -9.81
N ASP A 389 -22.28 6.57 -10.06
CA ASP A 389 -23.14 5.63 -9.35
C ASP A 389 -22.95 4.21 -9.93
N PHE A 390 -22.25 3.35 -9.18
CA PHE A 390 -21.97 1.96 -9.58
C PHE A 390 -23.10 0.99 -9.23
N SER A 391 -24.18 1.43 -8.58
CA SER A 391 -25.32 0.55 -8.27
C SER A 391 -26.16 0.19 -9.50
N LYS A 392 -26.03 0.97 -10.58
CA LYS A 392 -26.89 0.89 -11.75
C LYS A 392 -26.26 1.32 -13.07
N LEU A 393 -24.93 1.40 -13.11
CA LEU A 393 -24.17 1.78 -14.30
C LEU A 393 -24.44 0.80 -15.45
N GLU A 394 -24.85 1.35 -16.60
CA GLU A 394 -25.00 0.61 -17.86
C GLU A 394 -23.65 0.45 -18.56
N VAL A 395 -23.37 -0.75 -19.06
CA VAL A 395 -22.11 -1.13 -19.69
C VAL A 395 -22.41 -1.82 -21.02
N ASN A 396 -21.82 -1.30 -22.10
CA ASN A 396 -21.87 -1.95 -23.41
C ASN A 396 -20.81 -3.05 -23.47
N VAL A 397 -21.25 -4.30 -23.58
CA VAL A 397 -20.37 -5.45 -23.72
C VAL A 397 -20.52 -6.02 -25.13
N SER A 398 -19.38 -6.17 -25.83
CA SER A 398 -19.31 -6.86 -27.11
C SER A 398 -18.88 -8.31 -26.89
N SER A 399 -19.71 -9.25 -27.32
CA SER A 399 -19.37 -10.68 -27.30
C SER A 399 -19.78 -11.31 -28.63
N ASN A 400 -18.83 -11.99 -29.29
CA ASN A 400 -19.04 -12.66 -30.58
C ASN A 400 -19.67 -11.77 -31.67
N GLY A 401 -19.35 -10.48 -31.69
CA GLY A 401 -19.86 -9.52 -32.69
C GLY A 401 -21.25 -8.93 -32.39
N ALA A 402 -21.93 -9.38 -31.33
CA ALA A 402 -23.15 -8.76 -30.83
C ALA A 402 -22.84 -7.79 -29.68
N SER A 403 -23.40 -6.58 -29.74
CA SER A 403 -23.33 -5.62 -28.63
C SER A 403 -24.56 -5.78 -27.75
N LYS A 404 -24.36 -5.98 -26.45
CA LYS A 404 -25.43 -6.03 -25.45
C LYS A 404 -25.15 -4.98 -24.37
N VAL A 405 -26.18 -4.23 -24.01
CA VAL A 405 -26.14 -3.39 -22.80
C VAL A 405 -26.45 -4.28 -21.60
N VAL A 406 -25.54 -4.32 -20.64
CA VAL A 406 -25.74 -4.94 -19.33
C VAL A 406 -25.66 -3.86 -18.25
N LYS A 407 -26.06 -4.20 -17.03
CA LYS A 407 -26.10 -3.26 -15.91
C LYS A 407 -25.31 -3.84 -14.74
N THR A 408 -24.60 -2.97 -14.03
CA THR A 408 -24.03 -3.30 -12.71
C THR A 408 -25.12 -3.48 -11.67
N CYS A 409 -24.77 -4.12 -10.55
CA CYS A 409 -25.69 -4.45 -9.46
C CYS A 409 -25.38 -3.63 -8.22
N PRO A 410 -26.37 -3.34 -7.35
CA PRO A 410 -26.11 -2.94 -5.98
C PRO A 410 -25.14 -3.90 -5.29
N ALA A 411 -24.27 -3.37 -4.42
CA ALA A 411 -23.15 -4.13 -3.86
C ALA A 411 -23.60 -5.33 -3.02
N ALA A 412 -23.06 -6.52 -3.29
CA ALA A 412 -23.29 -7.71 -2.47
C ALA A 412 -22.03 -8.56 -2.35
N MET A 413 -21.79 -9.10 -1.15
CA MET A 413 -20.70 -10.01 -0.85
C MET A 413 -21.18 -11.45 -0.93
N GLY A 414 -20.41 -12.31 -1.61
CA GLY A 414 -20.76 -13.72 -1.80
C GLY A 414 -20.24 -14.61 -0.67
N PHE A 415 -20.62 -15.88 -0.65
CA PHE A 415 -20.13 -16.84 0.35
C PHE A 415 -18.60 -16.96 0.36
N GLY A 416 -17.96 -16.91 -0.81
CA GLY A 416 -16.50 -16.92 -0.93
C GLY A 416 -15.79 -15.76 -0.22
N PHE A 417 -16.48 -14.66 0.11
CA PHE A 417 -15.92 -13.57 0.92
C PHE A 417 -15.54 -14.06 2.33
N ALA A 418 -16.42 -14.82 2.97
CA ALA A 418 -16.20 -15.31 4.33
C ALA A 418 -15.15 -16.43 4.41
N ALA A 419 -14.74 -16.99 3.27
CA ALA A 419 -13.67 -17.98 3.19
C ALA A 419 -12.27 -17.36 3.36
N GLY A 420 -12.14 -16.03 3.26
CA GLY A 420 -10.83 -15.36 3.25
C GLY A 420 -9.96 -15.80 2.08
N THR A 421 -8.64 -15.77 2.26
CA THR A 421 -7.67 -16.21 1.25
C THR A 421 -6.58 -17.07 1.87
N THR A 422 -5.64 -17.58 1.08
CA THR A 422 -4.45 -18.26 1.63
C THR A 422 -3.57 -17.34 2.48
N ASP A 423 -3.63 -16.02 2.32
CA ASP A 423 -2.86 -15.08 3.14
C ASP A 423 -3.47 -14.85 4.53
N GLY A 424 -4.75 -15.20 4.68
CA GLY A 424 -5.55 -15.01 5.87
C GLY A 424 -6.86 -15.76 5.68
N PRO A 425 -6.90 -17.06 6.01
CA PRO A 425 -8.11 -17.85 5.79
C PRO A 425 -9.21 -17.34 6.70
N GLY A 426 -10.44 -17.48 6.23
CA GLY A 426 -11.65 -17.18 6.99
C GLY A 426 -11.89 -18.20 8.10
N ALA A 427 -13.14 -18.28 8.55
CA ALA A 427 -13.57 -19.22 9.58
C ALA A 427 -14.78 -20.03 9.09
N PHE A 428 -15.13 -21.07 9.84
CA PHE A 428 -16.30 -21.94 9.58
C PHE A 428 -16.17 -22.74 8.27
N ASP A 429 -17.31 -23.25 7.78
CA ASP A 429 -17.40 -24.11 6.61
C ASP A 429 -17.34 -23.36 5.27
N PHE A 430 -16.95 -22.08 5.25
CA PHE A 430 -16.83 -21.30 4.03
C PHE A 430 -15.62 -21.73 3.19
N ARG A 431 -15.79 -21.76 1.87
CA ARG A 431 -14.74 -22.12 0.92
C ARG A 431 -14.67 -21.10 -0.22
N GLN A 432 -13.46 -20.87 -0.73
CA GLN A 432 -13.33 -20.10 -1.97
C GLN A 432 -13.97 -20.88 -3.12
N GLY A 433 -14.58 -20.16 -4.07
CA GLY A 433 -15.26 -20.78 -5.21
C GLY A 433 -16.66 -21.36 -4.90
N ASP A 434 -17.24 -21.12 -3.72
CA ASP A 434 -18.62 -21.54 -3.42
C ASP A 434 -19.63 -20.75 -4.27
N ASP A 435 -20.31 -21.47 -5.17
CA ASP A 435 -21.36 -20.97 -6.07
C ASP A 435 -22.77 -21.42 -5.65
N GLN A 436 -22.90 -22.24 -4.61
CA GLN A 436 -24.18 -22.79 -4.15
C GLN A 436 -24.70 -22.06 -2.91
N GLY A 437 -23.83 -21.84 -1.92
CA GLY A 437 -24.16 -21.30 -0.60
C GLY A 437 -24.96 -22.28 0.28
N ASN A 438 -24.39 -22.66 1.43
CA ASN A 438 -25.01 -23.55 2.42
C ASN A 438 -26.37 -23.00 2.95
N PRO A 439 -27.44 -23.83 3.00
CA PRO A 439 -28.74 -23.48 3.59
C PRO A 439 -28.69 -22.80 4.97
N PHE A 440 -27.78 -23.23 5.86
CA PHE A 440 -27.66 -22.66 7.20
C PHE A 440 -27.34 -21.16 7.15
N TRP A 441 -26.31 -20.78 6.39
CA TRP A 441 -25.90 -19.37 6.26
C TRP A 441 -26.90 -18.53 5.44
N LYS A 442 -27.65 -19.14 4.53
CA LYS A 442 -28.79 -18.46 3.86
C LYS A 442 -29.87 -18.08 4.86
N LEU A 443 -30.17 -18.95 5.84
CA LEU A 443 -31.12 -18.64 6.91
C LEU A 443 -30.60 -17.47 7.77
N VAL A 444 -29.33 -17.52 8.19
CA VAL A 444 -28.71 -16.44 8.98
C VAL A 444 -28.73 -15.11 8.24
N ARG A 445 -28.33 -15.10 6.96
CA ARG A 445 -28.44 -13.92 6.09
C ARG A 445 -29.87 -13.36 6.05
N ASN A 446 -30.86 -14.23 5.86
CA ASN A 446 -32.26 -13.79 5.72
C ASN A 446 -32.81 -13.11 6.98
N LEU A 447 -32.28 -13.44 8.17
CA LEU A 447 -32.59 -12.73 9.42
C LEU A 447 -32.03 -11.30 9.44
N LEU A 448 -30.92 -11.04 8.75
CA LEU A 448 -30.29 -9.72 8.65
C LEU A 448 -30.91 -8.89 7.52
N LYS A 449 -30.92 -9.43 6.30
CA LYS A 449 -31.53 -8.87 5.09
C LYS A 449 -31.72 -9.99 4.08
N THR A 450 -32.96 -10.25 3.67
CA THR A 450 -33.25 -11.18 2.58
C THR A 450 -33.05 -10.47 1.24
N PRO A 451 -32.13 -10.95 0.37
CA PRO A 451 -31.98 -10.40 -0.98
C PRO A 451 -33.23 -10.70 -1.82
N ASP A 452 -33.67 -9.74 -2.64
CA ASP A 452 -34.79 -9.93 -3.56
C ASP A 452 -34.37 -10.70 -4.84
N GLU A 453 -35.37 -11.05 -5.65
CA GLU A 453 -35.15 -11.81 -6.89
C GLU A 453 -34.30 -11.05 -7.91
N GLU A 454 -34.45 -9.72 -7.99
CA GLU A 454 -33.67 -8.88 -8.92
C GLU A 454 -32.20 -8.90 -8.53
N GLN A 455 -31.89 -8.73 -7.25
CA GLN A 455 -30.54 -8.73 -6.72
C GLN A 455 -29.87 -10.10 -6.86
N ILE A 456 -30.61 -11.19 -6.59
CA ILE A 456 -30.12 -12.56 -6.80
C ILE A 456 -29.82 -12.80 -8.28
N ALA A 457 -30.70 -12.37 -9.18
CA ALA A 457 -30.51 -12.54 -10.62
C ALA A 457 -29.33 -11.72 -11.14
N CYS A 458 -29.19 -10.48 -10.66
CA CYS A 458 -28.11 -9.59 -11.06
C CYS A 458 -26.72 -10.12 -10.63
N GLN A 459 -26.63 -10.68 -9.42
CA GLN A 459 -25.36 -11.16 -8.86
C GLN A 459 -24.94 -12.55 -9.36
N GLN A 460 -25.74 -13.27 -10.15
CA GLN A 460 -25.40 -14.61 -10.62
C GLN A 460 -23.99 -14.67 -11.26
N PRO A 461 -23.19 -15.72 -10.98
CA PRO A 461 -23.50 -16.92 -10.19
C PRO A 461 -23.20 -16.78 -8.67
N LYS A 462 -22.99 -15.57 -8.15
CA LYS A 462 -22.58 -15.35 -6.76
C LYS A 462 -23.73 -15.67 -5.78
N PRO A 463 -23.58 -16.65 -4.88
CA PRO A 463 -24.53 -16.81 -3.78
C PRO A 463 -24.32 -15.67 -2.78
N ILE A 464 -25.31 -14.78 -2.64
CA ILE A 464 -25.22 -13.61 -1.75
C ILE A 464 -25.18 -14.07 -0.29
N LEU A 465 -24.14 -13.67 0.45
CA LEU A 465 -24.02 -13.81 1.90
C LEU A 465 -24.42 -12.52 2.61
N LEU A 466 -24.00 -11.35 2.11
CA LEU A 466 -24.35 -10.04 2.65
C LEU A 466 -24.85 -9.12 1.54
N ASP A 467 -26.06 -8.60 1.68
CA ASP A 467 -26.71 -7.74 0.68
C ASP A 467 -26.48 -6.24 0.98
N THR A 468 -25.21 -5.87 1.04
CA THR A 468 -24.77 -4.58 1.59
C THR A 468 -25.31 -3.34 0.88
N GLY A 469 -25.62 -3.43 -0.41
CA GLY A 469 -26.18 -2.34 -1.21
C GLY A 469 -27.60 -1.97 -0.75
N GLU A 470 -28.33 -2.96 -0.24
CA GLU A 470 -29.72 -2.85 0.21
C GLU A 470 -29.86 -2.74 1.74
N MET A 471 -28.72 -2.61 2.44
CA MET A 471 -28.63 -2.43 3.89
C MET A 471 -28.30 -0.97 4.22
N LYS A 472 -29.26 -0.27 4.86
CA LYS A 472 -29.26 1.20 5.04
C LYS A 472 -29.26 1.65 6.50
N LEU A 473 -29.30 0.72 7.46
CA LEU A 473 -29.39 1.03 8.90
C LEU A 473 -28.15 0.53 9.66
N PRO A 474 -27.58 1.32 10.58
CA PRO A 474 -27.92 2.73 10.88
C PRO A 474 -27.48 3.72 9.78
N TYR A 475 -26.59 3.28 8.88
CA TYR A 475 -26.13 3.99 7.68
C TYR A 475 -25.98 2.98 6.54
N ASP A 476 -25.64 3.45 5.34
CA ASP A 476 -25.33 2.59 4.20
C ASP A 476 -24.11 1.69 4.46
N TRP A 477 -24.26 0.39 4.22
CA TRP A 477 -23.20 -0.61 4.48
C TRP A 477 -22.18 -0.69 3.34
N ALA A 478 -22.51 -0.18 2.16
CA ALA A 478 -21.63 -0.11 1.00
C ALA A 478 -21.79 1.23 0.28
N VAL A 479 -20.72 1.69 -0.35
CA VAL A 479 -20.74 2.90 -1.17
C VAL A 479 -21.45 2.60 -2.48
N ALA A 480 -22.55 3.31 -2.74
CA ALA A 480 -23.24 3.31 -4.04
C ALA A 480 -23.00 4.63 -4.79
N HIS A 481 -23.18 5.75 -4.08
CA HIS A 481 -22.96 7.12 -4.54
C HIS A 481 -23.02 8.06 -3.31
N PHE A 482 -22.09 9.01 -3.15
CA PHE A 482 -22.22 10.12 -2.19
C PHE A 482 -21.71 11.41 -2.83
N GLN A 483 -22.52 12.47 -2.70
CA GLN A 483 -22.34 13.80 -3.30
C GLN A 483 -21.55 14.73 -2.38
#